data_AF-A0A9E1HJS4-F1
#
_entry.id   AF-A0A9E1HJS4-F1
#
_cell.length_a   1.000
_cell.length_b   1.000
_cell.length_c   1.000
_cell.angle_alpha   90.00
_cell.angle_beta   90.00
_cell.angle_gamma   90.00
#
_symmetry.space_group_name_H-M   'P 1'
#
loop_
_entity.id
_entity.type
_entity.pdbx_description
1 polymer ?
#
loop_
_entity_poly.entity_id
_entity_poly.type
_entity_poly.pdbx_seq_one_letter_code
_entity_poly.pdbx_strand_id
1 'polypeptide(L)'
;RNDVGGVQFVYASYQESFLKTAMNGIYHYVENNIYGDREQELPEVVNVDMINMVQKEFVLNDEVSDEKAYYVDLTISYAKDLGYQKSCTLVLIHNDKKLEIVKMTEK
;
A
#
# COMPACT_ATOMS: atom_id res chain seq x y z
N ARG A 1 -17.01 -9.69 -7.25
CA ARG A 1 -15.53 -9.83 -7.24
C ARG A 1 -14.99 -8.42 -7.13
N ASN A 2 -14.31 -8.09 -6.03
CA ASN A 2 -13.72 -6.77 -5.85
C ASN A 2 -12.37 -6.75 -6.58
N ASP A 3 -12.14 -5.71 -7.37
CA ASP A 3 -10.86 -5.51 -8.05
C ASP A 3 -9.95 -4.70 -7.14
N VAL A 4 -8.95 -5.38 -6.54
CA VAL A 4 -8.02 -4.76 -5.61
C VAL A 4 -6.83 -4.22 -6.41
N GLY A 5 -6.72 -2.90 -6.47
CA GLY A 5 -5.63 -2.23 -7.17
C GLY A 5 -4.26 -2.38 -6.49
N GLY A 6 -3.19 -2.14 -7.25
CA GLY A 6 -1.81 -2.04 -6.73
C GLY A 6 -1.10 -3.37 -6.46
N VAL A 7 -1.78 -4.50 -6.66
CA VAL A 7 -1.24 -5.85 -6.39
C VAL A 7 0.04 -6.13 -7.18
N GLN A 8 0.16 -5.62 -8.41
CA GLN A 8 1.36 -5.84 -9.23
C GLN A 8 2.65 -5.27 -8.64
N PHE A 9 2.56 -4.34 -7.69
CA PHE A 9 3.72 -3.74 -7.02
C PHE A 9 4.05 -4.42 -5.69
N VAL A 10 3.21 -5.35 -5.22
CA VAL A 10 3.45 -6.11 -3.99
C VAL A 10 4.36 -7.30 -4.32
N TYR A 11 5.32 -7.57 -3.43
CA TYR A 11 6.18 -8.74 -3.52
C TYR A 11 5.36 -10.02 -3.78
N ALA A 12 5.78 -10.81 -4.77
CA ALA A 12 4.96 -11.88 -5.33
C ALA A 12 4.40 -12.84 -4.26
N SER A 13 5.22 -13.25 -3.29
CA SER A 13 4.80 -14.15 -2.19
C SER A 13 3.79 -13.52 -1.23
N TYR A 14 3.61 -12.20 -1.24
CA TYR A 14 2.68 -11.47 -0.38
C TYR A 14 1.38 -11.07 -1.07
N GLN A 15 1.28 -11.22 -2.39
CA GLN A 15 0.11 -10.80 -3.16
C GLN A 15 -1.19 -11.46 -2.69
N GLU A 16 -1.18 -12.76 -2.41
CA GLU A 16 -2.38 -13.47 -1.93
C GLU A 16 -2.84 -12.95 -0.57
N SER A 17 -1.90 -12.78 0.37
CA SER A 17 -2.20 -12.27 1.72
C SER A 17 -2.69 -10.83 1.67
N PHE A 18 -2.07 -10.00 0.84
CA PHE A 18 -2.50 -8.62 0.59
C PHE A 18 -3.93 -8.57 0.02
N LEU A 19 -4.20 -9.36 -1.03
CA LEU A 19 -5.53 -9.47 -1.65
C LEU A 19 -6.58 -9.87 -0.62
N LYS A 20 -6.32 -10.92 0.16
CA LYS A 20 -7.25 -11.41 1.18
C LYS A 20 -7.51 -10.36 2.26
N THR A 21 -6.47 -9.67 2.71
CA THR A 21 -6.60 -8.60 3.72
C THR A 21 -7.40 -7.42 3.19
N ALA A 22 -7.13 -6.97 1.97
CA ALA A 22 -7.86 -5.89 1.33
C ALA A 22 -9.34 -6.27 1.11
N MET A 23 -9.61 -7.47 0.60
CA MET A 23 -10.96 -7.97 0.36
C MET A 23 -11.78 -8.16 1.62
N ASN A 24 -11.16 -8.56 2.74
CA ASN A 24 -11.83 -8.72 4.03
C ASN A 24 -11.92 -7.41 4.84
N GLY A 25 -11.09 -6.42 4.49
CA GLY A 25 -11.07 -5.10 5.09
C GLY A 25 -11.97 -4.13 4.32
N ILE A 26 -11.40 -2.99 3.91
CA ILE A 26 -12.15 -1.86 3.34
C ILE A 26 -13.10 -2.29 2.21
N TYR A 27 -12.65 -3.17 1.29
CA TYR A 27 -13.48 -3.59 0.16
C TYR A 27 -14.70 -4.43 0.56
N HIS A 28 -14.68 -5.08 1.74
CA HIS A 28 -15.84 -5.79 2.25
C HIS A 28 -16.94 -4.84 2.72
N TYR A 29 -16.55 -3.72 3.33
CA TYR A 29 -17.44 -2.77 3.99
C TYR A 29 -17.88 -1.60 3.09
N VAL A 30 -17.40 -1.53 1.85
CA VAL A 30 -17.89 -0.56 0.87
C VAL A 30 -19.32 -0.91 0.48
N GLU A 31 -20.23 0.03 0.66
CA GLU A 31 -21.63 -0.12 0.28
C GLU A 31 -21.80 -0.11 -1.25
N ASN A 32 -22.77 -0.90 -1.71
CA ASN A 32 -23.16 -0.92 -3.11
C ASN A 32 -23.72 0.45 -3.52
N ASN A 33 -23.27 0.95 -4.67
CA ASN A 33 -23.72 2.25 -5.20
C ASN A 33 -24.28 2.14 -6.63
N ILE A 34 -24.85 1.00 -7.02
CA ILE A 34 -25.42 0.78 -8.37
C ILE A 34 -26.55 1.79 -8.66
N TYR A 35 -27.34 2.15 -7.64
CA TYR A 35 -28.48 3.06 -7.79
C TYR A 35 -28.14 4.52 -7.42
N GLY A 36 -26.90 4.81 -7.01
CA GLY A 36 -26.46 6.17 -6.69
C GLY A 36 -26.95 6.70 -5.34
N ASP A 37 -27.51 5.85 -4.50
CA ASP A 37 -28.15 6.16 -3.22
C ASP A 37 -27.24 5.92 -1.99
N ARG A 38 -25.93 5.73 -2.22
CA ARG A 38 -24.97 5.52 -1.14
C ARG A 38 -24.70 6.82 -0.37
N GLU A 39 -24.96 6.77 0.93
CA GLU A 39 -24.66 7.86 1.89
C GLU A 39 -23.26 7.72 2.55
N GLN A 40 -22.61 6.56 2.43
CA GLN A 40 -21.28 6.30 2.98
C GLN A 40 -20.22 7.27 2.40
N GLU A 41 -19.51 7.98 3.28
CA GLU A 41 -18.32 8.75 2.93
C GLU A 41 -17.09 7.83 2.83
N LEU A 42 -16.34 7.95 1.72
CA LEU A 42 -15.12 7.19 1.47
C LEU A 42 -13.89 8.11 1.47
N PRO A 43 -12.70 7.60 1.83
CA PRO A 43 -11.49 8.39 1.78
C PRO A 43 -11.14 8.76 0.34
N GLU A 44 -10.92 10.04 0.11
CA GLU A 44 -10.43 10.59 -1.16
C GLU A 44 -9.01 11.10 -0.93
N VAL A 45 -8.02 10.45 -1.54
CA VAL A 45 -6.62 10.89 -1.50
C VAL A 45 -6.46 12.08 -2.44
N VAL A 46 -6.05 13.21 -1.90
CA VAL A 46 -5.79 14.45 -2.64
C VAL A 46 -4.32 14.52 -3.06
N ASN A 47 -3.42 14.08 -2.19
CA ASN A 47 -1.99 14.12 -2.47
C ASN A 47 -1.22 13.01 -1.76
N VAL A 48 -0.11 12.60 -2.37
CA VAL A 48 0.89 11.73 -1.75
C VAL A 48 2.26 12.37 -1.96
N ASP A 49 2.92 12.76 -0.87
CA ASP A 49 4.23 13.40 -0.91
C ASP A 49 5.31 12.44 -0.43
N MET A 50 6.42 12.41 -1.17
CA MET A 50 7.65 11.77 -0.70
C MET A 50 8.41 12.73 0.21
N ILE A 51 8.50 12.38 1.48
CA ILE A 51 9.23 13.17 2.48
C ILE A 51 10.72 12.86 2.44
N ASN A 52 11.06 11.57 2.29
CA ASN A 52 12.43 11.11 2.31
C ASN A 52 12.57 9.80 1.54
N MET A 53 13.75 9.59 0.97
CA MET A 53 14.14 8.34 0.33
C MET A 53 15.60 8.04 0.66
N VAL A 54 15.85 6.86 1.23
CA VAL A 54 17.20 6.36 1.48
C VAL A 54 17.37 4.95 0.97
N GLN A 55 18.58 4.60 0.57
CA GLN A 55 18.95 3.24 0.23
C GLN A 55 19.72 2.60 1.39
N LYS A 56 19.34 1.39 1.77
CA LYS A 56 20.09 0.56 2.71
C LYS A 56 19.76 -0.91 2.50
N GLU A 57 20.59 -1.78 3.06
CA GLU A 57 20.39 -3.22 3.01
C GLU A 57 19.06 -3.63 3.66
N PHE A 58 18.32 -4.49 2.97
CA PHE A 58 17.14 -5.17 3.47
C PHE A 58 17.31 -6.68 3.29
N VAL A 59 17.03 -7.43 4.36
CA VAL A 59 17.01 -8.90 4.34
C VAL A 59 15.63 -9.34 4.81
N LEU A 60 14.92 -10.05 3.95
CA LEU A 60 13.62 -10.64 4.28
C LEU A 60 13.79 -12.01 4.92
N ASN A 61 14.64 -12.84 4.32
CA ASN A 61 15.02 -14.18 4.76
C ASN A 61 16.36 -14.54 4.08
N ASP A 62 16.84 -15.77 4.27
CA ASP A 62 18.12 -16.23 3.74
C ASP A 62 18.21 -16.23 2.20
N GLU A 63 17.07 -16.20 1.49
CA GLU A 63 16.99 -16.26 0.02
C GLU A 63 16.68 -14.91 -0.63
N VAL A 64 16.15 -13.96 0.13
CA VAL A 64 15.65 -12.68 -0.38
C VAL A 64 16.29 -11.53 0.40
N SER A 65 17.28 -10.91 -0.24
CA SER A 65 17.96 -9.72 0.24
C SER A 65 18.21 -8.73 -0.90
N ASP A 66 18.36 -7.45 -0.53
CA ASP A 66 18.73 -6.37 -1.43
C ASP A 66 19.60 -5.36 -0.69
N GLU A 67 20.85 -5.22 -1.12
CA GLU A 67 21.84 -4.31 -0.53
C GLU A 67 21.47 -2.82 -0.69
N LYS A 68 20.61 -2.50 -1.66
CA LYS A 68 20.22 -1.13 -2.01
C LYS A 68 18.70 -0.95 -2.05
N ALA A 69 17.99 -1.63 -1.16
CA ALA A 69 16.55 -1.46 -1.01
C ALA A 69 16.18 -0.01 -0.69
N TYR A 70 15.07 0.48 -1.26
CA TYR A 70 14.56 1.82 -1.00
C TYR A 70 13.68 1.82 0.23
N TYR A 71 13.96 2.75 1.14
CA TYR A 71 13.10 3.11 2.26
C TYR A 71 12.53 4.48 1.97
N VAL A 72 11.23 4.51 1.70
CA VAL A 72 10.53 5.71 1.23
C VAL A 72 9.53 6.12 2.29
N ASP A 73 9.72 7.32 2.83
CA ASP A 73 8.79 7.94 3.76
C ASP A 73 7.78 8.78 2.99
N LEU A 74 6.50 8.50 3.21
CA LEU A 74 5.39 9.12 2.51
C LEU A 74 4.43 9.78 3.49
N THR A 75 3.81 10.87 3.07
CA THR A 75 2.62 11.45 3.70
C THR A 75 1.45 11.43 2.73
N ILE A 76 0.27 11.10 3.23
CA ILE A 76 -0.98 10.99 2.47
C ILE A 76 -1.93 12.07 2.98
N SER A 77 -2.37 12.93 2.07
CA SER A 77 -3.36 13.96 2.34
C SER A 77 -4.71 13.54 1.78
N TYR A 78 -5.76 13.66 2.59
CA TYR A 78 -7.14 13.33 2.20
C TYR A 78 -8.00 14.59 2.11
N ALA A 79 -9.04 14.55 1.28
CA ALA A 79 -10.00 15.65 1.15
C ALA A 79 -10.77 15.90 2.46
N LYS A 80 -11.01 14.83 3.22
CA LYS A 80 -11.64 14.86 4.54
C LYS A 80 -10.89 13.95 5.51
N ASP A 81 -10.85 14.34 6.78
CA ASP A 81 -10.28 13.51 7.83
C ASP A 81 -11.30 12.46 8.31
N LEU A 82 -11.18 11.26 7.77
CA LEU A 82 -12.01 10.10 8.15
C LEU A 82 -11.24 9.10 9.04
N GLY A 83 -10.11 9.52 9.62
CA GLY A 83 -9.30 8.69 10.53
C GLY A 83 -8.39 7.66 9.85
N TYR A 84 -8.14 7.80 8.54
CA TYR A 84 -7.21 6.94 7.80
C TYR A 84 -5.75 7.32 8.03
N GLN A 85 -4.86 6.36 7.80
CA GLN A 85 -3.41 6.52 7.88
C GLN A 85 -2.92 7.70 7.02
N LYS A 86 -2.18 8.62 7.65
CA LYS A 86 -1.64 9.85 7.01
C LYS A 86 -0.15 9.78 6.72
N SER A 87 0.56 8.80 7.26
CA SER A 87 2.00 8.64 7.06
C SER A 87 2.41 7.16 7.06
N CYS A 88 3.35 6.82 6.18
CA CYS A 88 3.90 5.47 6.12
C CYS A 88 5.36 5.48 5.67
N THR A 89 6.05 4.38 5.98
CA THR A 89 7.29 4.01 5.31
C THR A 89 7.05 2.78 4.45
N LEU A 90 7.43 2.85 3.18
CA LEU A 90 7.50 1.69 2.29
C LEU A 90 8.94 1.21 2.18
N VAL A 91 9.12 -0.11 2.16
CA VAL A 91 10.37 -0.76 1.79
C VAL A 91 10.18 -1.45 0.45
N LEU A 92 10.98 -1.06 -0.54
CA LEU A 92 10.97 -1.62 -1.89
C LEU A 92 12.30 -2.30 -2.20
N ILE A 93 12.24 -3.52 -2.72
CA ILE A 93 13.41 -4.26 -3.19
C ILE A 93 13.44 -4.34 -4.71
N HIS A 94 14.64 -4.46 -5.26
CA HIS A 94 14.87 -4.77 -6.66
C HIS A 94 14.55 -6.25 -6.92
N ASN A 95 13.68 -6.50 -7.89
CA ASN A 95 13.40 -7.83 -8.41
C ASN A 95 13.45 -7.76 -9.94
N ASP A 96 14.55 -8.25 -10.53
CA ASP A 96 14.88 -8.08 -11.94
C ASP A 96 14.78 -6.62 -12.42
N LYS A 97 13.73 -6.30 -13.19
CA LYS A 97 13.48 -4.98 -13.79
C LYS A 97 12.35 -4.20 -13.09
N LYS A 98 11.86 -4.69 -11.95
CA LYS A 98 10.77 -4.07 -11.18
C LYS A 98 11.21 -3.80 -9.74
N LEU A 99 10.52 -2.83 -9.13
CA LEU A 99 10.55 -2.62 -7.68
C LEU A 99 9.30 -3.23 -7.07
N GLU A 100 9.48 -3.96 -5.98
CA GLU A 100 8.39 -4.61 -5.26
C GLU A 100 8.35 -4.18 -3.81
N ILE A 101 7.16 -3.89 -3.30
CA ILE A 101 6.90 -3.54 -1.92
C ILE A 101 6.90 -4.82 -1.09
N VAL A 102 7.84 -4.90 -0.16
CA VAL A 102 8.00 -6.01 0.79
C VAL A 102 7.52 -5.65 2.19
N LYS A 103 7.41 -4.36 2.50
CA LYS A 103 6.94 -3.90 3.81
C LYS A 103 6.32 -2.52 3.73
N MET A 104 5.24 -2.35 4.49
CA MET A 104 4.68 -1.05 4.84
C MET A 104 4.67 -0.94 6.36
N THR A 105 4.98 0.23 6.89
CA THR A 105 4.90 0.50 8.33
C THR A 105 4.23 1.85 8.54
N GLU A 106 3.23 1.88 9.41
CA GLU A 106 2.61 3.12 9.85
C GLU A 106 3.55 3.90 10.77
N LYS A 107 3.54 5.23 10.63
CA LYS A 107 4.31 6.16 11.47
C LYS A 107 3.40 6.87 12.45
#